data_AF-A0A0F2S2U7-F1
#
_entry.id   AF-A0A0F2S2U7-F1
#
_cell.length_a   1.000
_cell.length_b   1.000
_cell.length_c   1.000
_cell.angle_alpha   90.00
_cell.angle_beta   90.00
_cell.angle_gamma   90.00
#
_symmetry.space_group_name_H-M   'P 1'
#
loop_
_entity.id
_entity.type
_entity.pdbx_description
1 polymer ?
#
loop_
_entity_poly.entity_id
_entity_poly.type
_entity_poly.pdbx_seq_one_letter_code
_entity_poly.pdbx_strand_id
1 'polypeptide(L)'
;MIPVLYGLLQAVAAMALGVRLNGSVAWGDLALHLVLGAVVLCVARGRWAFVILMGLLMTLLHLGNAMKIVVLGGPIMPDDLLAARALFLILDGVWLVAAVALAGGIVIALALAVTLRPRRAQWAAAGAVAVVAA
;
A
#
# COMPACT_ATOMS: atom_id res chain seq x y z
N MET A 1 3.35 3.16 15.96
CA MET A 1 2.86 3.93 14.80
C MET A 1 2.07 3.05 13.83
N ILE A 2 2.68 2.02 13.20
CA ILE A 2 1.99 1.11 12.25
C ILE A 2 0.70 0.50 12.83
N PRO A 3 0.65 -0.03 14.07
CA PRO A 3 -0.59 -0.61 14.63
C PRO A 3 -1.70 0.42 14.82
N VAL A 4 -1.33 1.68 15.12
CA VAL A 4 -2.28 2.78 15.31
C VAL A 4 -2.87 3.19 13.96
N LEU A 5 -2.03 3.32 12.93
CA LEU A 5 -2.49 3.67 11.58
C LEU A 5 -3.34 2.55 10.98
N TYR A 6 -2.95 1.29 11.19
CA TYR A 6 -3.71 0.10 10.85
C TYR A 6 -5.13 0.15 11.45
N GLY A 7 -5.22 0.30 12.78
CA GLY A 7 -6.51 0.35 13.47
C GLY A 7 -7.39 1.51 13.01
N LEU A 8 -6.79 2.67 12.74
CA LEU A 8 -7.52 3.86 12.29
C LEU A 8 -8.06 3.69 10.87
N LEU A 9 -7.25 3.19 9.93
CA LEU A 9 -7.69 2.91 8.56
C LEU A 9 -8.74 1.79 8.52
N GLN A 10 -8.60 0.78 9.38
CA GLN A 10 -9.59 -0.29 9.53
C GLN A 10 -10.92 0.23 10.09
N ALA A 11 -10.87 1.17 11.05
CA ALA A 11 -12.07 1.82 11.56
C ALA A 11 -12.74 2.68 10.48
N VAL A 12 -11.96 3.44 9.70
CA VAL A 12 -12.48 4.21 8.56
C VAL A 12 -13.11 3.30 7.51
N ALA A 13 -12.46 2.21 7.12
CA ALA A 13 -13.01 1.23 6.18
C ALA A 13 -14.32 0.60 6.72
N ALA A 14 -14.38 0.28 8.02
CA ALA A 14 -15.57 -0.28 8.62
C ALA A 14 -16.73 0.74 8.74
N MET A 15 -16.44 2.00 9.07
CA MET A 15 -17.46 3.05 9.27
C MET A 15 -17.95 3.64 7.94
N ALA A 16 -17.04 3.94 7.02
CA ALA A 16 -17.36 4.61 5.76
C ALA A 16 -17.75 3.64 4.64
N LEU A 17 -17.20 2.43 4.64
CA LEU A 17 -17.36 1.46 3.54
C LEU A 17 -18.04 0.16 3.99
N GLY A 18 -18.27 -0.05 5.29
CA GLY A 18 -18.89 -1.26 5.83
C GLY A 18 -18.02 -2.52 5.72
N VAL A 19 -16.78 -2.40 5.24
CA VAL A 19 -15.88 -3.53 5.00
C VAL A 19 -15.09 -3.82 6.28
N ARG A 20 -15.18 -5.06 6.78
CA ARG A 20 -14.42 -5.55 7.93
C ARG A 20 -13.54 -6.71 7.53
N LEU A 21 -12.28 -6.70 7.97
CA LEU A 21 -11.43 -7.89 7.91
C LEU A 21 -11.94 -8.94 8.88
N ASN A 22 -11.86 -10.20 8.46
CA ASN A 22 -12.09 -11.32 9.33
C ASN A 22 -11.00 -11.36 10.43
N GLY A 23 -11.41 -11.52 11.69
CA GLY A 23 -10.52 -11.41 12.86
C GLY A 23 -9.40 -12.45 12.88
N SER A 24 -9.57 -13.59 12.21
CA SER A 24 -8.55 -14.62 12.07
C SER A 24 -7.38 -14.23 11.16
N VAL A 25 -7.62 -13.33 10.20
CA VAL A 25 -6.62 -12.90 9.20
C VAL A 25 -5.93 -11.59 9.61
N ALA A 26 -6.53 -10.85 10.56
CA ALA A 26 -6.03 -9.55 11.01
C ALA A 26 -4.60 -9.59 11.56
N TRP A 27 -4.20 -10.69 12.21
CA TRP A 27 -2.84 -10.85 12.73
C TRP A 27 -1.81 -11.05 11.62
N GLY A 28 -2.16 -11.84 10.60
CA GLY A 28 -1.32 -12.02 9.41
C GLY A 28 -1.16 -10.71 8.63
N ASP A 29 -2.24 -9.95 8.49
CA ASP A 29 -2.22 -8.66 7.79
C ASP A 29 -1.39 -7.61 8.56
N LEU A 30 -1.51 -7.56 9.90
CA LEU A 30 -0.67 -6.70 10.73
C LEU A 30 0.81 -7.10 10.65
N ALA A 31 1.12 -8.40 10.67
CA ALA A 31 2.48 -8.90 10.49
C ALA A 31 3.06 -8.49 9.13
N LEU A 32 2.27 -8.62 8.06
CA LEU A 32 2.65 -8.18 6.72
C LEU A 32 2.97 -6.68 6.68
N HIS A 33 2.15 -5.85 7.33
CA HIS A 33 2.40 -4.41 7.43
C HIS A 33 3.65 -4.08 8.26
N LEU A 34 3.99 -4.88 9.27
CA LEU A 34 5.24 -4.71 10.02
C LEU A 34 6.47 -5.05 9.15
N VAL A 35 6.40 -6.13 8.36
CA VAL A 35 7.45 -6.53 7.42
C VAL A 35 7.63 -5.46 6.34
N LEU A 36 6.52 -4.99 5.77
CA LEU A 36 6.50 -3.91 4.79
C LEU A 36 7.09 -2.63 5.38
N GLY A 37 6.74 -2.31 6.63
CA GLY A 37 7.34 -1.21 7.38
C GLY A 37 8.85 -1.36 7.56
N ALA A 38 9.35 -2.55 7.86
CA ALA A 38 10.80 -2.80 7.96
C ALA A 38 11.52 -2.54 6.62
N VAL A 39 10.94 -3.02 5.50
CA VAL A 39 11.48 -2.78 4.15
C VAL A 39 11.50 -1.27 3.84
N VAL A 40 10.40 -0.58 4.08
CA VAL A 40 10.28 0.86 3.86
C VAL A 40 11.28 1.64 4.72
N LEU A 41 11.47 1.25 5.99
CA LEU A 41 12.41 1.92 6.90
C LEU A 41 13.87 1.84 6.41
N CYS A 42 14.25 0.73 5.78
CA CYS A 42 15.60 0.58 5.22
C CYS A 42 15.85 1.49 4.03
N VAL A 43 14.80 1.78 3.25
CA VAL A 43 14.90 2.55 2.00
C VAL A 43 14.56 4.03 2.22
N ALA A 44 13.76 4.39 3.23
CA ALA A 44 13.32 5.75 3.48
C ALA A 44 14.46 6.72 3.80
N ARG A 45 14.38 7.96 3.28
CA ARG A 45 15.37 9.03 3.49
C ARG A 45 15.41 9.58 4.92
N GLY A 46 14.37 9.34 5.70
CA GLY A 46 14.23 9.84 7.06
C GLY A 46 12.91 9.42 7.69
N ARG A 47 12.70 9.81 8.96
CA ARG A 47 11.49 9.44 9.73
C ARG A 47 10.20 9.93 9.08
N TRP A 48 10.19 11.16 8.57
CA TRP A 48 9.02 11.73 7.88
C TRP A 48 8.73 11.06 6.54
N ALA A 49 9.77 10.80 5.74
CA ALA A 49 9.62 10.04 4.51
C ALA A 49 9.05 8.63 4.78
N PHE A 50 9.52 7.97 5.85
CA PHE A 50 8.96 6.70 6.30
C PHE A 50 7.48 6.79 6.67
N VAL A 51 7.08 7.78 7.47
CA VAL A 51 5.67 7.97 7.86
C VAL A 51 4.78 8.22 6.64
N ILE A 52 5.22 9.08 5.71
CA ILE A 52 4.48 9.40 4.48
C ILE A 52 4.36 8.16 3.60
N LEU A 53 5.46 7.43 3.37
CA LEU A 53 5.44 6.25 2.51
C LEU A 53 4.56 5.15 3.09
N MET A 54 4.73 4.86 4.39
CA MET A 54 3.93 3.84 5.07
C MET A 54 2.47 4.24 5.12
N GLY A 55 2.17 5.53 5.36
CA GLY A 55 0.81 6.04 5.37
C GLY A 55 0.12 5.92 4.01
N LEU A 56 0.82 6.29 2.94
CA LEU A 56 0.33 6.16 1.57
C LEU A 56 0.06 4.69 1.22
N LEU A 57 0.99 3.81 1.57
CA LEU A 57 0.90 2.38 1.26
C LEU A 57 -0.24 1.70 2.02
N MET A 58 -0.37 1.96 3.33
CA MET A 58 -1.49 1.43 4.12
C MET A 58 -2.84 1.97 3.66
N THR A 59 -2.90 3.26 3.28
CA THR A 59 -4.12 3.86 2.74
C THR A 59 -4.50 3.19 1.43
N LEU A 60 -3.54 2.99 0.52
CA LEU A 60 -3.79 2.34 -0.76
C LEU A 60 -4.25 0.88 -0.58
N LEU A 61 -3.63 0.14 0.34
CA LEU A 61 -3.97 -1.26 0.60
C LEU A 61 -5.31 -1.41 1.32
N HIS A 62 -5.60 -0.61 2.35
CA HIS A 62 -6.87 -0.73 3.09
C HIS A 62 -8.03 -0.06 2.38
N LEU A 63 -7.92 1.25 2.09
CA LEU A 63 -9.01 1.99 1.47
C LEU A 63 -9.17 1.61 0.00
N GLY A 64 -8.08 1.42 -0.75
CA GLY A 64 -8.18 0.99 -2.14
C GLY A 64 -8.85 -0.37 -2.29
N ASN A 65 -8.49 -1.34 -1.44
CA ASN A 65 -9.13 -2.65 -1.44
C ASN A 65 -10.60 -2.57 -0.98
N ALA A 66 -10.90 -1.81 0.09
CA ALA A 66 -12.27 -1.65 0.57
C ALA A 66 -13.17 -0.96 -0.46
N MET A 67 -12.67 0.09 -1.12
CA MET A 67 -13.36 0.76 -2.22
C MET A 67 -13.64 -0.21 -3.37
N LYS A 68 -12.67 -1.05 -3.74
CA LYS A 68 -12.88 -2.07 -4.76
C LYS A 68 -13.96 -3.06 -4.35
N ILE A 69 -13.95 -3.54 -3.11
CA ILE A 69 -14.97 -4.46 -2.60
C ILE A 69 -16.36 -3.84 -2.69
N VAL A 70 -16.51 -2.55 -2.35
CA VAL A 70 -17.79 -1.84 -2.42
C VAL A 70 -18.27 -1.66 -3.86
N VAL A 71 -17.36 -1.36 -4.80
CA VAL A 71 -17.72 -1.04 -6.20
C VAL A 71 -17.87 -2.29 -7.07
N LEU A 72 -16.93 -3.24 -6.95
CA LEU A 72 -16.80 -4.42 -7.81
C LEU A 72 -17.21 -5.73 -7.12
N GLY A 73 -17.54 -5.70 -5.83
CA GLY A 73 -18.06 -6.86 -5.08
C GLY A 73 -17.02 -7.89 -4.67
N GLY A 74 -15.73 -7.66 -4.95
CA GLY A 74 -14.65 -8.60 -4.65
C GLY A 74 -13.33 -7.93 -4.26
N PRO A 75 -12.45 -8.64 -3.53
CA PRO A 75 -11.14 -8.13 -3.14
C PRO A 75 -10.23 -7.91 -4.36
N ILE A 76 -9.15 -7.17 -4.18
CA ILE A 76 -8.09 -7.05 -5.19
C ILE A 76 -7.46 -8.44 -5.42
N MET A 77 -7.49 -8.89 -6.66
CA MET A 77 -6.90 -10.11 -7.18
C MET A 77 -5.74 -9.75 -8.14
N PRO A 78 -4.78 -10.68 -8.35
CA PRO A 78 -3.59 -10.39 -9.16
C PRO A 78 -3.90 -10.05 -10.62
N ASP A 79 -4.97 -10.59 -11.17
CA ASP A 79 -5.45 -10.34 -12.52
C ASP A 79 -6.01 -8.92 -12.71
N ASP A 80 -6.51 -8.28 -11.65
CA ASP A 80 -6.92 -6.86 -11.72
C ASP A 80 -5.76 -5.94 -12.03
N LEU A 81 -4.55 -6.27 -11.55
CA LEU A 81 -3.34 -5.51 -11.85
C LEU A 81 -2.97 -5.63 -13.33
N LEU A 82 -3.23 -6.78 -13.95
CA LEU A 82 -3.06 -7.00 -15.38
C LEU A 82 -4.14 -6.23 -16.18
N ALA A 83 -5.38 -6.20 -15.66
CA ALA A 83 -6.50 -5.46 -16.24
C ALA A 83 -6.36 -3.94 -16.09
N ALA A 84 -5.57 -3.44 -15.14
CA ALA A 84 -5.36 -2.01 -14.93
C ALA A 84 -4.84 -1.30 -16.20
N ARG A 85 -4.00 -1.96 -16.99
CA ARG A 85 -3.54 -1.43 -18.28
C ARG A 85 -4.71 -1.21 -19.25
N ALA A 86 -5.63 -2.16 -19.33
CA ALA A 86 -6.83 -2.01 -20.15
C ALA A 86 -7.72 -0.88 -19.63
N LEU A 87 -7.82 -0.71 -18.30
CA LEU A 87 -8.57 0.38 -17.69
C LEU A 87 -8.00 1.76 -18.10
N PHE A 88 -6.68 1.94 -18.07
CA PHE A 88 -6.03 3.18 -18.52
C PHE A 88 -6.19 3.44 -20.03
N LEU A 89 -6.37 2.39 -20.84
CA LEU A 89 -6.60 2.53 -22.28
C LEU A 89 -8.05 2.91 -22.61
N ILE A 90 -8.99 2.60 -21.73
CA ILE A 90 -10.42 2.91 -21.89
C ILE A 90 -10.76 4.26 -21.25
N LEU A 91 -9.97 4.71 -20.26
CA LEU A 91 -10.16 6.02 -19.64
C LEU A 91 -9.83 7.14 -20.61
N ASP A 92 -10.77 8.06 -20.79
CA ASP A 92 -10.61 9.25 -21.63
C ASP A 92 -10.85 10.55 -20.85
N GLY A 93 -10.31 11.65 -21.39
CA GLY A 93 -10.56 13.01 -20.91
C GLY A 93 -10.05 13.29 -19.50
N VAL A 94 -10.87 13.95 -18.69
CA VAL A 94 -10.50 14.43 -17.33
C VAL A 94 -10.17 13.27 -16.39
N TRP A 95 -10.84 12.12 -16.54
CA TRP A 95 -10.61 10.95 -15.70
C TRP A 95 -9.26 10.30 -15.97
N LEU A 96 -8.81 10.26 -17.24
CA LEU A 96 -7.47 9.81 -17.59
C LEU A 96 -6.40 10.70 -16.97
N VAL A 97 -6.56 12.02 -17.11
CA VAL A 97 -5.62 12.99 -16.51
C VAL A 97 -5.56 12.84 -15.00
N ALA A 98 -6.71 12.69 -14.33
CA ALA A 98 -6.77 12.47 -12.89
C ALA A 98 -6.09 11.15 -12.47
N ALA A 99 -6.34 10.05 -13.19
CA ALA A 99 -5.75 8.75 -12.90
C ALA A 99 -4.24 8.75 -13.10
N VAL A 100 -3.74 9.36 -14.18
CA VAL A 100 -2.31 9.52 -14.46
C VAL A 100 -1.65 10.45 -13.43
N ALA A 101 -2.28 11.56 -13.07
CA ALA A 101 -1.77 12.47 -12.05
C ALA A 101 -1.68 11.80 -10.68
N LEU A 102 -2.68 10.99 -10.30
CA LEU A 102 -2.68 10.24 -9.05
C LEU A 102 -1.57 9.17 -9.06
N ALA A 103 -1.51 8.34 -10.10
CA ALA A 103 -0.50 7.29 -10.22
C ALA A 103 0.92 7.87 -10.27
N GLY A 104 1.14 8.89 -11.11
CA GLY A 104 2.40 9.61 -11.22
C GLY A 104 2.78 10.32 -9.92
N GLY A 105 1.82 10.94 -9.24
CA GLY A 105 2.02 11.58 -7.94
C GLY A 105 2.49 10.59 -6.86
N ILE A 106 1.91 9.39 -6.82
CA ILE A 106 2.33 8.31 -5.92
C ILE A 106 3.77 7.88 -6.26
N VAL A 107 4.09 7.67 -7.54
CA VAL A 107 5.43 7.28 -7.99
C VAL A 107 6.47 8.35 -7.65
N ILE A 108 6.17 9.62 -7.89
CA ILE A 108 7.05 10.74 -7.57
C ILE A 108 7.24 10.87 -6.05
N ALA A 109 6.16 10.78 -5.28
CA ALA A 109 6.24 10.79 -3.82
C ALA A 109 7.10 9.64 -3.29
N LEU A 110 6.98 8.45 -3.88
CA LEU A 110 7.85 7.31 -3.58
C LEU A 110 9.31 7.63 -3.90
N ALA A 111 9.60 8.10 -5.12
CA ALA A 111 10.96 8.39 -5.57
C ALA A 111 11.65 9.45 -4.68
N LEU A 112 10.92 10.48 -4.27
CA LEU A 112 11.42 11.53 -3.38
C LEU A 112 11.61 11.05 -1.93
N ALA A 113 10.78 10.12 -1.46
CA ALA A 113 10.86 9.56 -0.12
C ALA A 113 11.92 8.46 0.03
N VAL A 114 12.44 7.93 -1.09
CA VAL A 114 13.40 6.82 -1.15
C VAL A 114 14.86 7.31 -1.25
N THR A 115 15.74 6.70 -0.47
CA THR A 115 17.21 6.70 -0.63
C THR A 115 17.68 5.29 -0.87
N LEU A 116 18.18 5.03 -2.08
CA LEU A 116 18.85 3.78 -2.39
C LEU A 116 20.31 3.85 -1.92
N ARG A 117 20.55 3.64 -0.62
CA ARG A 117 21.91 3.37 -0.12
C ARG A 117 22.18 1.86 -0.22
N PRO A 118 23.23 1.41 -0.93
CA PRO A 118 23.42 0.00 -1.28
C PRO A 118 23.49 -0.90 -0.05
N ARG A 119 24.15 -0.46 1.02
CA ARG A 119 24.23 -1.23 2.28
C ARG A 119 22.88 -1.41 2.97
N ARG A 120 22.03 -0.37 3.04
CA ARG A 120 20.72 -0.47 3.73
C ARG A 120 19.70 -1.27 2.93
N ALA A 121 19.74 -1.15 1.60
CA ALA A 121 18.89 -1.94 0.71
C ALA A 121 19.19 -3.44 0.79
N GLN A 122 20.46 -3.84 0.98
CA GLN A 122 20.85 -5.23 1.19
C GLN A 122 20.28 -5.82 2.49
N TRP A 123 20.30 -5.07 3.59
CA TRP A 123 19.66 -5.50 4.84
C TRP A 123 18.12 -5.56 4.72
N ALA A 124 17.51 -4.65 3.94
CA ALA A 124 16.08 -4.69 3.63
C ALA A 124 15.69 -5.97 2.88
N ALA A 125 16.46 -6.29 1.83
CA ALA A 125 16.26 -7.48 1.02
C ALA A 125 16.49 -8.76 1.84
N ALA A 126 17.55 -8.80 2.66
CA ALA A 126 17.82 -9.93 3.55
C ALA A 126 16.72 -10.11 4.61
N GLY A 127 16.23 -9.02 5.21
CA GLY A 127 15.12 -9.06 6.17
C GLY A 127 13.81 -9.51 5.53
N ALA A 128 13.49 -9.04 4.33
CA ALA A 128 12.30 -9.48 3.60
C ALA A 128 12.35 -10.98 3.28
N VAL A 129 13.50 -11.49 2.82
CA VAL A 129 13.68 -12.93 2.54
C VAL A 129 13.61 -13.76 3.82
N ALA A 130 14.22 -13.30 4.91
CA ALA A 130 14.19 -14.02 6.19
C ALA A 130 12.77 -14.14 6.77
N VAL A 131 11.93 -13.13 6.60
CA VAL A 131 10.54 -13.20 7.09
C VAL A 131 9.64 -14.00 6.15
N VAL A 132 9.87 -13.99 4.84
CA VAL A 132 9.12 -14.85 3.91
C VAL A 132 9.50 -16.33 4.08
N ALA A 133 10.70 -16.62 4.58
CA ALA A 133 11.20 -17.97 4.81
C ALA A 133 10.91 -18.55 6.20
N ALA A 134 10.27 -17.79 7.10
CA ALA A 134 9.92 -18.19 8.47
C ALA A 134 8.43 -18.49 8.62
#